data_AF-A0A8R2D652-F1
#
_entry.id   AF-A0A8R2D652-F1
#
_cell.length_a   1.000
_cell.length_b   1.000
_cell.length_c   1.000
_cell.angle_alpha   90.00
_cell.angle_beta   90.00
_cell.angle_gamma   90.00
#
_symmetry.space_group_name_H-M   'P 1'
#
loop_
_entity.id
_entity.type
_entity.pdbx_description
1 polymer ?
#
loop_
_entity_poly.entity_id
_entity_poly.type
_entity_poly.pdbx_seq_one_letter_code
_entity_poly.pdbx_strand_id
1 'polypeptide(L)'
;MNYENKDPSRIYVFNKNPPGKNVGIYRKKNLIDLYKNIIKNEPDLKFSKLARRLSQETGIGYITVKKTVREYLGGQPITQKIKQYGPPENEKIGTFEKCKILQKIHSFWLRQKIPTSKNILLAINADPGLPSLNFTSLEKVFKDLRIKYTRCIHQTRALTETEDIVLWRRKYIEDIRRYRNEGRTIYYLEETWVNVGGYSSKELWTDIESPRKGKQIIVVHIGSVEGFVEGGLLCFESKNDTSNYHDHMNEDIFYDWFCGILPLLKENSVIVFDNASHYKVKNHVPNTSWNKGCILKWFEGKGIKFDTPLKKVQLIEKVNEIRIIFDNYKRSVQEAINHNKAVLRLPPYHCQLSPMQLAWEVVINHVKIKNCTSSKLDDVHQLFNDGVKLVTTEMLAGYVNSSIAYEDKLWNLDIITDSILNSMIYQ
;
A
#
# COMPACT_ATOMS: atom_id res chain seq x y z
N MET A 1 -31.27 44.56 43.46
CA MET A 1 -30.59 45.80 43.00
C MET A 1 -29.98 45.52 41.63
N ASN A 2 -30.51 46.27 40.66
CA ASN A 2 -30.20 46.42 39.24
C ASN A 2 -28.96 45.73 38.65
N TYR A 3 -29.21 44.80 37.74
CA TYR A 3 -28.37 44.58 36.56
C TYR A 3 -28.91 45.48 35.44
N GLU A 4 -28.26 46.62 35.21
CA GLU A 4 -28.53 47.46 34.03
C GLU A 4 -27.39 47.39 33.02
N ASN A 5 -27.81 47.30 31.76
CA ASN A 5 -27.16 47.78 30.54
C ASN A 5 -25.88 47.08 30.05
N LYS A 6 -26.08 45.97 29.32
CA LYS A 6 -25.28 45.70 28.11
C LYS A 6 -26.07 46.16 26.89
N ASP A 7 -25.60 47.27 26.32
CA ASP A 7 -25.98 47.88 25.05
C ASP A 7 -26.31 46.82 23.94
N PRO A 8 -27.52 46.87 23.33
CA PRO A 8 -27.94 45.90 22.32
C PRO A 8 -27.39 46.18 20.91
N SER A 9 -26.42 47.09 20.73
CA SER A 9 -25.89 47.47 19.41
C SER A 9 -24.63 46.70 18.96
N ARG A 10 -24.40 45.47 19.44
CA ARG A 10 -23.38 44.58 18.82
C ARG A 10 -23.92 43.90 17.57
N ILE A 11 -23.68 44.55 16.43
CA ILE A 11 -23.80 43.99 15.09
C ILE A 11 -23.01 42.66 15.03
N TYR A 12 -23.72 41.53 14.96
CA TYR A 12 -23.11 40.24 14.59
C TYR A 12 -22.61 40.35 13.15
N VAL A 13 -21.31 40.57 12.97
CA VAL A 13 -20.67 40.51 11.66
C VAL A 13 -20.65 39.04 11.24
N PHE A 14 -21.64 38.61 10.47
CA PHE A 14 -21.62 37.28 9.85
C PHE A 14 -20.48 37.23 8.83
N ASN A 15 -19.41 36.48 9.14
CA ASN A 15 -18.33 36.21 8.21
C ASN A 15 -18.89 35.57 6.92
N LYS A 16 -18.81 36.32 5.82
CA LYS A 16 -19.20 35.85 4.48
C LYS A 16 -18.44 34.57 4.14
N ASN A 17 -19.15 33.57 3.62
CA ASN A 17 -18.48 32.35 3.21
C ASN A 17 -17.54 32.65 2.02
N PRO A 18 -16.24 32.30 2.09
CA PRO A 18 -15.29 32.63 1.03
C PRO A 18 -15.69 31.97 -0.31
N PRO A 19 -15.46 32.65 -1.46
CA PRO A 19 -15.71 32.09 -2.77
C PRO A 19 -15.02 30.72 -2.92
N GLY A 20 -15.75 29.70 -3.38
CA GLY A 20 -15.23 28.34 -3.60
C GLY A 20 -15.18 27.42 -2.37
N LYS A 21 -15.45 27.91 -1.14
CA LYS A 21 -15.53 27.04 0.05
C LYS A 21 -16.93 26.45 0.25
N ASN A 22 -16.98 25.15 0.55
CA ASN A 22 -18.24 24.44 0.82
C ASN A 22 -18.91 24.96 2.10
N VAL A 23 -20.24 25.08 2.08
CA VAL A 23 -21.04 25.38 3.27
C VAL A 23 -21.27 24.08 4.06
N GLY A 24 -20.77 24.03 5.30
CA GLY A 24 -20.92 22.87 6.19
C GLY A 24 -22.38 22.58 6.58
N ILE A 25 -22.65 21.33 6.99
CA ILE A 25 -24.00 20.83 7.32
C ILE A 25 -24.69 21.73 8.37
N TYR A 26 -23.98 22.09 9.44
CA TYR A 26 -24.53 22.91 10.51
C TYR A 26 -25.05 24.27 10.01
N ARG A 27 -24.29 24.95 9.14
CA ARG A 27 -24.72 26.22 8.53
C ARG A 27 -25.92 26.05 7.60
N LYS A 28 -26.03 24.91 6.89
CA LYS A 28 -27.21 24.61 6.07
C LYS A 28 -28.44 24.31 6.91
N LYS A 29 -28.30 23.64 8.06
CA LYS A 29 -29.41 23.41 9.01
C LYS A 29 -29.93 24.74 9.57
N ASN A 30 -29.03 25.60 10.06
CA ASN A 30 -29.39 26.93 10.55
C ASN A 30 -30.09 27.78 9.47
N LEU A 31 -29.66 27.67 8.21
CA LEU A 31 -30.32 28.33 7.07
C LEU A 31 -31.77 27.85 6.89
N ILE A 32 -32.04 26.55 7.04
CA ILE A 32 -33.39 25.99 6.92
C ILE A 32 -34.26 26.37 8.12
N ASP A 33 -33.72 26.39 9.33
CA ASP A 33 -34.46 26.84 10.51
C ASP A 33 -34.84 28.32 10.42
N LEU A 34 -33.95 29.15 9.89
CA LEU A 34 -34.23 30.55 9.59
C LEU A 34 -35.29 30.71 8.50
N TYR A 35 -35.22 29.90 7.43
CA TYR A 35 -36.25 29.85 6.40
C TYR A 35 -37.64 29.54 6.97
N LYS A 36 -37.74 28.51 7.83
CA LYS A 36 -38.99 28.12 8.48
C LYS A 36 -39.56 29.26 9.33
N ASN A 37 -38.71 29.99 10.05
CA ASN A 37 -39.13 31.13 10.87
C ASN A 37 -39.67 32.27 10.00
N ILE A 38 -38.98 32.64 8.91
CA ILE A 38 -39.42 33.74 8.04
C ILE A 38 -40.76 33.41 7.37
N ILE A 39 -40.93 32.21 6.81
CA ILE A 39 -42.19 31.81 6.16
C ILE A 39 -43.35 31.66 7.16
N LYS A 40 -43.07 31.29 8.42
CA LYS A 40 -44.09 31.27 9.47
C LYS A 40 -44.67 32.66 9.74
N ASN A 41 -43.85 33.71 9.62
CA ASN A 41 -44.27 35.10 9.90
C ASN A 41 -44.73 35.86 8.64
N GLU A 42 -44.23 35.48 7.45
CA GLU A 42 -44.52 36.14 6.17
C GLU A 42 -44.75 35.08 5.07
N PRO A 43 -45.94 34.44 5.00
CA PRO A 43 -46.18 33.30 4.12
C PRO A 43 -46.17 33.66 2.63
N ASP A 44 -46.59 34.88 2.26
CA ASP A 44 -46.68 35.34 0.87
C ASP A 44 -45.38 35.95 0.32
N LEU A 45 -44.26 35.79 1.04
CA LEU A 45 -42.99 36.39 0.66
C LEU A 45 -42.43 35.73 -0.62
N LYS A 46 -42.29 36.53 -1.69
CA LYS A 46 -41.66 36.08 -2.94
C LYS A 46 -40.30 35.44 -2.67
N PHE A 47 -40.10 34.24 -3.20
CA PHE A 47 -38.88 33.43 -3.01
C PHE A 47 -37.57 34.18 -3.34
N SER A 48 -37.59 35.09 -4.31
CA SER A 48 -36.44 35.92 -4.67
C SER A 48 -36.02 36.88 -3.55
N LYS A 49 -36.99 37.48 -2.84
CA LYS A 49 -36.77 38.36 -1.69
C LYS A 49 -36.32 37.53 -0.47
N LEU A 50 -37.00 36.42 -0.22
CA LEU A 50 -36.64 35.47 0.84
C LEU A 50 -35.19 34.98 0.72
N ALA A 51 -34.78 34.52 -0.47
CA ALA A 51 -33.42 34.04 -0.70
C ALA A 51 -32.36 35.13 -0.52
N ARG A 52 -32.69 36.40 -0.81
CA ARG A 52 -31.78 37.52 -0.60
C ARG A 52 -31.64 37.84 0.89
N ARG A 53 -32.74 37.83 1.63
CA ARG A 53 -32.78 38.01 3.09
C ARG A 53 -31.98 36.92 3.80
N LEU A 54 -32.25 35.66 3.49
CA LEU A 54 -31.51 34.51 4.01
C LEU A 54 -30.00 34.59 3.69
N SER A 55 -29.62 35.04 2.50
CA SER A 55 -28.21 35.21 2.12
C SER A 55 -27.52 36.29 2.95
N GLN A 56 -28.21 37.40 3.22
CA GLN A 56 -27.72 38.50 4.06
C GLN A 56 -27.59 38.07 5.53
N GLU A 57 -28.62 37.42 6.08
CA GLU A 57 -28.67 37.04 7.49
C GLU A 57 -27.73 35.86 7.82
N THR A 58 -27.45 34.95 6.88
CA THR A 58 -26.58 33.78 7.14
C THR A 58 -25.13 33.96 6.66
N GLY A 59 -24.86 35.00 5.86
CA GLY A 59 -23.60 35.19 5.16
C GLY A 59 -23.29 34.10 4.11
N ILE A 60 -24.29 33.29 3.72
CA ILE A 60 -24.17 32.26 2.68
C ILE A 60 -24.48 32.88 1.32
N GLY A 61 -23.71 32.49 0.29
CA GLY A 61 -23.92 33.00 -1.07
C GLY A 61 -25.33 32.73 -1.60
N TYR A 62 -25.92 33.72 -2.27
CA TYR A 62 -27.30 33.70 -2.77
C TYR A 62 -27.64 32.45 -3.60
N ILE A 63 -26.73 31.99 -4.46
CA ILE A 63 -26.91 30.79 -5.29
C ILE A 63 -27.02 29.54 -4.40
N THR A 64 -26.16 29.43 -3.39
CA THR A 64 -26.18 28.31 -2.45
C THR A 64 -27.45 28.32 -1.60
N VAL A 65 -27.92 29.50 -1.15
CA VAL A 65 -29.19 29.65 -0.44
C VAL A 65 -30.35 29.15 -1.30
N LYS A 66 -30.49 29.66 -2.54
CA LYS A 66 -31.55 29.23 -3.47
C LYS A 66 -31.55 27.72 -3.67
N LYS A 67 -30.37 27.13 -3.86
CA LYS A 67 -30.21 25.69 -4.07
C LYS A 67 -30.62 24.89 -2.83
N THR A 68 -30.09 25.23 -1.66
CA THR A 68 -30.36 24.49 -0.41
C THR A 68 -31.83 24.57 0.00
N VAL A 69 -32.50 25.73 -0.16
CA VAL A 69 -33.93 25.85 0.14
C VAL A 69 -34.79 25.05 -0.85
N ARG A 70 -34.44 25.02 -2.14
CA ARG A 70 -35.14 24.18 -3.13
C ARG A 70 -34.96 22.69 -2.86
N GLU A 71 -33.75 22.26 -2.51
CA GLU A 71 -33.45 20.87 -2.13
C GLU A 71 -34.31 20.46 -0.91
N TYR A 72 -34.39 21.32 0.11
CA TYR A 72 -35.24 21.10 1.27
C TYR A 72 -36.74 21.00 0.91
N LEU A 73 -37.25 21.91 0.08
CA LEU A 73 -38.65 21.90 -0.38
C LEU A 73 -38.97 20.67 -1.23
N GLY A 74 -37.98 20.14 -1.96
CA GLY A 74 -38.08 18.88 -2.72
C GLY A 74 -37.90 17.62 -1.88
N GLY A 75 -37.89 17.71 -0.55
CA GLY A 75 -37.78 16.56 0.36
C GLY A 75 -36.39 15.93 0.43
N GLN A 76 -35.34 16.58 -0.10
CA GLN A 76 -33.99 16.03 -0.10
C GLN A 76 -33.30 16.23 1.27
N PRO A 77 -32.64 15.21 1.83
CA PRO A 77 -31.90 15.36 3.08
C PRO A 77 -30.71 16.29 2.92
N ILE A 78 -30.45 17.13 3.92
CA ILE A 78 -29.30 18.05 3.94
C ILE A 78 -28.02 17.23 4.14
N THR A 79 -27.37 16.85 3.04
CA THR A 79 -26.11 16.09 3.05
C THR A 79 -24.91 16.99 2.78
N GLN A 80 -23.74 16.56 3.28
CA GLN A 80 -22.45 17.11 2.85
C GLN A 80 -22.09 16.47 1.52
N LYS A 81 -21.71 17.28 0.52
CA LYS A 81 -21.04 16.75 -0.66
C LYS A 81 -19.67 16.25 -0.22
N ILE A 82 -19.57 14.95 0.04
CA ILE A 82 -18.29 14.26 0.06
C ILE A 82 -17.84 14.26 -1.40
N LYS A 83 -16.68 14.85 -1.71
CA LYS A 83 -16.01 14.54 -2.98
C LYS A 83 -15.72 13.05 -2.92
N GLN A 84 -16.44 12.24 -3.69
CA GLN A 84 -15.97 10.91 -4.02
C GLN A 84 -14.73 11.14 -4.88
N TYR A 85 -13.57 11.01 -4.26
CA TYR A 85 -12.36 10.75 -5.03
C TYR A 85 -12.57 9.35 -5.61
N GLY A 86 -12.75 9.26 -6.93
CA GLY A 86 -12.42 8.01 -7.59
C GLY A 86 -10.95 7.71 -7.32
N PRO A 87 -10.57 6.43 -7.24
CA PRO A 87 -9.18 6.05 -7.02
C PRO A 87 -8.29 6.78 -8.04
N PRO A 88 -7.19 7.43 -7.63
CA PRO A 88 -6.26 8.03 -8.57
C PRO A 88 -5.84 7.00 -9.62
N GLU A 89 -5.60 7.43 -10.87
CA GLU A 89 -5.34 6.53 -12.01
C GLU A 89 -4.25 5.47 -11.78
N ASN A 90 -3.33 5.68 -10.84
CA ASN A 90 -2.28 4.75 -10.44
C ASN A 90 -2.75 3.61 -9.53
N GLU A 91 -3.90 3.74 -8.87
CA GLU A 91 -4.58 2.65 -8.13
C GLU A 91 -5.28 1.66 -9.07
N LYS A 92 -5.29 1.91 -10.40
CA LYS A 92 -5.83 0.95 -11.38
C LYS A 92 -4.87 -0.17 -11.74
N ILE A 93 -3.59 -0.08 -11.36
CA ILE A 93 -2.57 -1.08 -11.66
C ILE A 93 -2.14 -1.67 -10.33
N GLY A 94 -2.50 -2.94 -10.11
CA GLY A 94 -2.19 -3.67 -8.91
C GLY A 94 -0.70 -3.95 -8.74
N THR A 95 -0.35 -4.47 -7.57
CA THR A 95 1.03 -4.86 -7.27
C THR A 95 1.49 -5.97 -8.21
N PHE A 96 0.59 -6.89 -8.55
CA PHE A 96 0.89 -7.99 -9.46
C PHE A 96 1.21 -7.51 -10.89
N GLU A 97 0.41 -6.60 -11.44
CA GLU A 97 0.68 -6.01 -12.75
C GLU A 97 1.98 -5.20 -12.73
N LYS A 98 2.27 -4.48 -11.65
CA LYS A 98 3.53 -3.74 -11.48
C LYS A 98 4.74 -4.68 -11.54
N CYS A 99 4.68 -5.83 -10.86
CA CYS A 99 5.73 -6.85 -10.94
C CYS A 99 5.92 -7.33 -12.39
N LYS A 100 4.84 -7.65 -13.11
CA LYS A 100 4.91 -8.06 -14.53
C LYS A 100 5.48 -6.98 -15.44
N ILE A 101 5.12 -5.71 -15.22
CA ILE A 101 5.68 -4.58 -15.96
C ILE A 101 7.19 -4.50 -15.70
N LEU A 102 7.64 -4.65 -14.45
CA LEU A 102 9.07 -4.67 -14.11
C LEU A 102 9.80 -5.81 -14.85
N GLN A 103 9.22 -7.00 -14.91
CA GLN A 103 9.80 -8.11 -15.67
C GLN A 103 9.95 -7.82 -17.16
N LYS A 104 9.00 -7.09 -17.76
CA LYS A 104 9.11 -6.65 -19.15
C LYS A 104 10.30 -5.72 -19.32
N ILE A 105 10.52 -4.78 -18.40
CA ILE A 105 11.69 -3.89 -18.40
C ILE A 105 12.98 -4.72 -18.30
N HIS A 106 13.05 -5.65 -17.34
CA HIS A 106 14.20 -6.57 -17.20
C HIS A 106 14.47 -7.37 -18.48
N SER A 107 13.44 -7.78 -19.22
CA SER A 107 13.61 -8.52 -20.47
C SER A 107 14.34 -7.73 -21.55
N PHE A 108 14.28 -6.39 -21.54
CA PHE A 108 15.06 -5.56 -22.49
C PHE A 108 16.54 -5.66 -22.16
N TRP A 109 16.90 -5.45 -20.89
CA TRP A 109 18.27 -5.57 -20.41
C TRP A 109 18.87 -6.96 -20.64
N LEU A 110 18.13 -8.03 -20.34
CA LEU A 110 18.59 -9.40 -20.59
C LEU A 110 18.82 -9.70 -22.08
N ARG A 111 18.13 -9.01 -22.98
CA ARG A 111 18.34 -9.07 -24.44
C ARG A 111 19.38 -8.06 -24.93
N GLN A 112 20.10 -7.41 -24.01
CA GLN A 112 21.07 -6.36 -24.28
C GLN A 112 20.48 -5.20 -25.10
N LYS A 113 19.20 -4.91 -24.91
CA LYS A 113 18.49 -3.79 -25.54
C LYS A 113 18.23 -2.70 -24.51
N ILE A 114 18.54 -1.46 -24.85
CA ILE A 114 18.29 -0.33 -23.94
C ILE A 114 16.78 -0.08 -23.83
N PRO A 115 16.19 -0.16 -22.62
CA PRO A 115 14.79 0.16 -22.41
C PRO A 115 14.55 1.67 -22.50
N THR A 116 13.50 2.02 -23.24
CA THR A 116 13.01 3.39 -23.40
C THR A 116 11.51 3.41 -23.12
N SER A 117 10.97 4.56 -22.73
CA SER A 117 9.53 4.68 -22.47
C SER A 117 8.70 4.22 -23.67
N LYS A 118 9.17 4.49 -24.91
CA LYS A 118 8.49 4.07 -26.14
C LYS A 118 8.46 2.55 -26.31
N ASN A 119 9.61 1.88 -26.19
CA ASN A 119 9.64 0.43 -26.42
C ASN A 119 8.98 -0.36 -25.28
N ILE A 120 9.07 0.13 -24.04
CA ILE A 120 8.36 -0.45 -22.89
C ILE A 120 6.85 -0.30 -23.08
N LEU A 121 6.37 0.89 -23.44
CA LEU A 121 4.93 1.13 -23.65
C LEU A 121 4.36 0.20 -24.72
N LEU A 122 5.07 0.03 -25.85
CA LEU A 122 4.68 -0.89 -26.91
C LEU A 122 4.65 -2.34 -26.41
N ALA A 123 5.64 -2.77 -25.63
CA ALA A 123 5.71 -4.13 -25.10
C ALA A 123 4.67 -4.43 -24.02
N ILE A 124 4.24 -3.42 -23.26
CA ILE A 124 3.13 -3.52 -22.29
C ILE A 124 1.81 -3.64 -23.05
N ASN A 125 1.55 -2.74 -24.00
CA ASN A 125 0.26 -2.69 -24.71
C ASN A 125 0.07 -3.86 -25.70
N ALA A 126 1.14 -4.56 -26.07
CA ALA A 126 1.09 -5.78 -26.86
C ALA A 126 0.80 -7.04 -26.02
N ASP A 127 0.82 -6.95 -24.68
CA ASP A 127 0.57 -8.09 -23.79
C ASP A 127 -0.89 -8.12 -23.35
N PRO A 128 -1.67 -9.16 -23.73
CA PRO A 128 -3.07 -9.26 -23.35
C PRO A 128 -3.28 -9.46 -21.84
N GLY A 129 -2.23 -9.87 -21.11
CA GLY A 129 -2.24 -10.05 -19.66
C GLY A 129 -1.90 -8.79 -18.85
N LEU A 130 -1.75 -7.63 -19.50
CA LEU A 130 -1.52 -6.34 -18.85
C LEU A 130 -2.53 -5.28 -19.32
N PRO A 131 -2.86 -4.30 -18.46
CA PRO A 131 -3.69 -3.18 -18.88
C PRO A 131 -2.95 -2.32 -19.90
N SER A 132 -3.67 -1.86 -20.93
CA SER A 132 -3.13 -0.89 -21.89
C SER A 132 -2.88 0.45 -21.20
N LEU A 133 -1.68 1.00 -21.40
CA LEU A 133 -1.21 2.24 -20.79
C LEU A 133 -0.99 3.33 -21.84
N ASN A 134 -1.00 4.57 -21.38
CA ASN A 134 -0.43 5.72 -22.08
C ASN A 134 0.87 6.15 -21.39
N PHE A 135 1.62 7.09 -21.99
CA PHE A 135 2.88 7.58 -21.43
C PHE A 135 2.74 8.17 -20.02
N THR A 136 1.68 8.94 -19.76
CA THR A 136 1.42 9.55 -18.45
C THR A 136 1.23 8.49 -17.36
N SER A 137 0.46 7.44 -17.65
CA SER A 137 0.26 6.31 -16.74
C SER A 137 1.56 5.52 -16.55
N LEU A 138 2.34 5.32 -17.63
CA LEU A 138 3.63 4.64 -17.56
C LEU A 138 4.64 5.40 -16.67
N GLU A 139 4.68 6.73 -16.76
CA GLU A 139 5.55 7.54 -15.88
C GLU A 139 5.17 7.42 -14.40
N LYS A 140 3.88 7.31 -14.09
CA LYS A 140 3.42 7.03 -12.71
C LYS A 140 3.90 5.65 -12.26
N VAL A 141 3.77 4.62 -13.12
CA VAL A 141 4.27 3.27 -12.82
C VAL A 141 5.78 3.25 -12.61
N PHE A 142 6.55 3.99 -13.41
CA PHE A 142 8.01 4.11 -13.20
C PHE A 142 8.35 4.71 -11.85
N LYS A 143 7.62 5.73 -11.39
CA LYS A 143 7.82 6.30 -10.06
C LYS A 143 7.54 5.28 -8.96
N ASP A 144 6.46 4.52 -9.07
CA ASP A 144 6.11 3.47 -8.10
C ASP A 144 7.20 2.37 -8.07
N LEU A 145 7.60 1.88 -9.25
CA LEU A 145 8.65 0.86 -9.42
C LEU A 145 10.08 1.35 -9.12
N ARG A 146 10.25 2.64 -8.77
CA ARG A 146 11.56 3.29 -8.61
C ARG A 146 12.47 3.09 -9.84
N ILE A 147 11.90 3.28 -11.02
CA ILE A 147 12.63 3.35 -12.28
C ILE A 147 13.01 4.82 -12.55
N LYS A 148 14.29 5.05 -12.83
CA LYS A 148 14.85 6.36 -13.18
C LYS A 148 15.48 6.34 -14.57
N TYR A 149 15.60 7.53 -15.16
CA TYR A 149 16.46 7.70 -16.32
C TYR A 149 17.92 7.83 -15.86
N THR A 150 18.76 6.94 -16.34
CA THR A 150 20.19 6.91 -16.09
C THR A 150 20.95 7.22 -17.38
N ARG A 151 22.02 8.00 -17.30
CA ARG A 151 22.83 8.34 -18.47
C ARG A 151 23.57 7.08 -18.92
N CYS A 152 23.54 6.81 -20.22
CA CYS A 152 24.38 5.79 -20.85
C CYS A 152 25.44 6.50 -21.69
N ILE A 153 26.59 5.87 -21.92
CA ILE A 153 27.70 6.49 -22.65
C ILE A 153 27.32 6.77 -24.12
N HIS A 154 26.51 5.91 -24.74
CA HIS A 154 26.15 6.00 -26.17
C HIS A 154 24.72 6.46 -26.48
N GLN A 155 23.85 6.56 -25.46
CA GLN A 155 22.48 7.03 -25.62
C GLN A 155 22.18 8.11 -24.58
N THR A 156 21.30 9.05 -24.93
CA THR A 156 21.01 10.18 -24.04
C THR A 156 20.49 9.74 -22.68
N ARG A 157 19.60 8.72 -22.58
CA ARG A 157 19.08 8.16 -21.31
C ARG A 157 18.54 6.71 -21.46
N ALA A 158 18.88 5.82 -20.53
CA ALA A 158 18.32 4.47 -20.36
C ALA A 158 17.42 4.41 -19.12
N LEU A 159 16.42 3.53 -19.09
CA LEU A 159 15.58 3.31 -17.90
C LEU A 159 16.14 2.18 -17.01
N THR A 160 16.55 2.52 -15.80
CA THR A 160 17.12 1.57 -14.83
C THR A 160 16.36 1.66 -13.52
N GLU A 161 16.43 0.60 -12.72
CA GLU A 161 16.05 0.69 -11.31
C GLU A 161 16.99 1.65 -10.56
N THR A 162 16.51 2.21 -9.46
CA THR A 162 17.34 3.01 -8.55
C THR A 162 18.33 2.12 -7.81
N GLU A 163 19.48 2.68 -7.45
CA GLU A 163 20.58 1.95 -6.79
C GLU A 163 20.15 1.30 -5.46
N ASP A 164 19.24 1.92 -4.71
CA ASP A 164 18.72 1.34 -3.46
C ASP A 164 17.96 0.03 -3.69
N ILE A 165 17.21 -0.09 -4.80
CA ILE A 165 16.52 -1.34 -5.16
C ILE A 165 17.52 -2.40 -5.62
N VAL A 166 18.50 -2.00 -6.44
CA VAL A 166 19.56 -2.91 -6.91
C VAL A 166 20.35 -3.45 -5.71
N LEU A 167 20.79 -2.59 -4.80
CA LEU A 167 21.52 -3.00 -3.59
C LEU A 167 20.68 -3.90 -2.67
N TRP A 168 19.40 -3.57 -2.47
CA TRP A 168 18.49 -4.43 -1.69
C TRP A 168 18.41 -5.82 -2.32
N ARG A 169 18.16 -5.88 -3.64
CA ARG A 169 18.08 -7.13 -4.38
C ARG A 169 19.37 -7.95 -4.27
N ARG A 170 20.53 -7.33 -4.48
CA ARG A 170 21.84 -7.99 -4.38
C ARG A 170 22.05 -8.58 -2.99
N LYS A 171 21.82 -7.78 -1.94
CA LYS A 171 21.94 -8.23 -0.56
C LYS A 171 20.97 -9.36 -0.23
N TYR A 172 19.71 -9.24 -0.65
CA TYR A 172 18.72 -10.31 -0.47
C TYR A 172 19.20 -11.62 -1.09
N ILE A 173 19.65 -11.59 -2.35
CA ILE A 173 20.13 -12.77 -3.09
C ILE A 173 21.37 -13.37 -2.42
N GLU A 174 22.31 -12.54 -1.95
CA GLU A 174 23.50 -13.01 -1.21
C GLU A 174 23.11 -13.69 0.10
N ASP A 175 22.28 -13.05 0.92
CA ASP A 175 21.86 -13.58 2.21
C ASP A 175 21.05 -14.87 2.07
N ILE A 176 20.10 -14.93 1.14
CA ILE A 176 19.26 -16.12 0.95
C ILE A 176 20.06 -17.31 0.40
N ARG A 177 21.04 -17.07 -0.48
CA ARG A 177 21.98 -18.10 -0.94
C ARG A 177 22.87 -18.58 0.19
N ARG A 178 23.41 -17.66 1.00
CA ARG A 178 24.22 -18.00 2.17
C ARG A 178 23.44 -18.90 3.13
N TYR A 179 22.21 -18.53 3.49
CA TYR A 179 21.40 -19.34 4.40
C TYR A 179 21.05 -20.73 3.85
N ARG A 180 20.80 -20.84 2.53
CA ARG A 180 20.67 -22.15 1.87
C ARG A 180 21.94 -22.99 1.98
N ASN A 181 23.12 -22.39 1.77
CA ASN A 181 24.41 -23.07 1.89
C ASN A 181 24.72 -23.49 3.34
N GLU A 182 24.24 -22.74 4.32
CA GLU A 182 24.28 -23.09 5.75
C GLU A 182 23.33 -24.25 6.12
N GLY A 183 22.52 -24.76 5.17
CA GLY A 183 21.55 -25.83 5.40
C GLY A 183 20.30 -25.37 6.16
N ARG A 184 20.05 -24.06 6.25
CA ARG A 184 18.91 -23.52 7.00
C ARG A 184 17.63 -23.64 6.20
N THR A 185 16.56 -24.09 6.84
CA THR A 185 15.23 -24.10 6.24
C THR A 185 14.72 -22.67 6.04
N ILE A 186 14.27 -22.37 4.83
CA ILE A 186 13.68 -21.09 4.49
C ILE A 186 12.16 -21.24 4.42
N TYR A 187 11.48 -20.44 5.22
CA TYR A 187 10.04 -20.28 5.20
C TYR A 187 9.67 -18.95 4.54
N TYR A 188 8.67 -18.98 3.67
CA TYR A 188 8.12 -17.81 2.99
C TYR A 188 6.73 -17.54 3.55
N LEU A 189 6.54 -16.32 4.05
CA LEU A 189 5.30 -15.85 4.62
C LEU A 189 4.72 -14.81 3.65
N GLU A 190 3.48 -15.05 3.21
CA GLU A 190 2.78 -14.17 2.29
C GLU A 190 1.31 -14.03 2.68
N GLU A 191 0.76 -12.87 2.39
CA GLU A 191 -0.62 -12.52 2.69
C GLU A 191 -1.41 -12.24 1.42
N THR A 192 -2.71 -12.49 1.48
CA THR A 192 -3.65 -12.20 0.39
C THR A 192 -5.01 -11.81 0.96
N TRP A 193 -5.93 -11.30 0.14
CA TRP A 193 -7.25 -10.86 0.60
C TRP A 193 -8.37 -11.24 -0.35
N VAL A 194 -9.50 -11.67 0.21
CA VAL A 194 -10.70 -12.01 -0.55
C VAL A 194 -11.86 -11.07 -0.19
N ASN A 195 -12.58 -10.61 -1.21
CA ASN A 195 -13.84 -9.88 -1.02
C ASN A 195 -14.98 -10.89 -0.81
N VAL A 196 -15.72 -10.78 0.29
CA VAL A 196 -16.87 -11.66 0.59
C VAL A 196 -18.19 -10.89 0.72
N GLY A 197 -19.31 -11.59 0.46
CA GLY A 197 -20.66 -11.03 0.59
C GLY A 197 -21.29 -10.53 -0.72
N GLY A 198 -21.56 -11.46 -1.66
CA GLY A 198 -22.36 -11.17 -2.87
C GLY A 198 -21.57 -10.69 -4.09
N TYR A 199 -20.25 -10.83 -4.08
CA TYR A 199 -19.40 -10.58 -5.24
C TYR A 199 -19.48 -11.74 -6.24
N SER A 200 -19.46 -11.43 -7.53
CA SER A 200 -19.31 -12.47 -8.56
C SER A 200 -17.92 -13.11 -8.49
N SER A 201 -17.74 -14.30 -9.08
CA SER A 201 -16.44 -14.99 -9.19
C SER A 201 -15.33 -14.12 -9.79
N LYS A 202 -15.67 -13.11 -10.59
CA LYS A 202 -14.74 -12.12 -11.15
C LYS A 202 -14.38 -10.98 -10.19
N GLU A 203 -15.20 -10.71 -9.18
CA GLU A 203 -15.02 -9.60 -8.22
C GLU A 203 -14.50 -10.06 -6.85
N LEU A 204 -14.49 -11.37 -6.60
CA LEU A 204 -13.94 -12.01 -5.40
C LEU A 204 -12.46 -11.65 -5.17
N TRP A 205 -11.71 -11.39 -6.25
CA TRP A 205 -10.27 -11.09 -6.22
C TRP A 205 -9.96 -9.97 -7.22
N THR A 206 -9.92 -8.73 -6.75
CA THR A 206 -9.42 -7.58 -7.50
C THR A 206 -8.34 -6.87 -6.69
N ASP A 207 -7.20 -6.57 -7.31
CA ASP A 207 -6.13 -5.75 -6.70
C ASP A 207 -6.59 -4.29 -6.45
N ILE A 208 -7.72 -3.92 -7.04
CA ILE A 208 -8.38 -2.63 -6.87
C ILE A 208 -9.43 -2.81 -5.76
N GLU A 209 -9.36 -1.96 -4.72
CA GLU A 209 -10.43 -1.86 -3.72
C GLU A 209 -11.78 -1.70 -4.43
N SER A 210 -12.67 -2.66 -4.22
CA SER A 210 -14.04 -2.53 -4.70
C SER A 210 -14.69 -1.37 -3.94
N PRO A 211 -15.31 -0.38 -4.62
CA PRO A 211 -16.03 0.71 -3.98
C PRO A 211 -17.29 0.25 -3.22
N ARG A 212 -17.63 -1.05 -3.26
CA ARG A 212 -18.74 -1.63 -2.51
C ARG A 212 -18.28 -1.94 -1.08
N LYS A 213 -19.10 -1.57 -0.10
CA LYS A 213 -18.96 -1.89 1.34
C LYS A 213 -19.15 -3.40 1.60
N GLY A 214 -18.34 -4.24 0.99
CA GLY A 214 -18.28 -5.67 1.28
C GLY A 214 -17.24 -5.98 2.34
N LYS A 215 -17.42 -7.08 3.07
CA LYS A 215 -16.41 -7.56 4.03
C LYS A 215 -15.19 -8.06 3.26
N GLN A 216 -13.99 -7.70 3.70
CA GLN A 216 -12.75 -8.28 3.20
C GLN A 216 -12.17 -9.21 4.26
N ILE A 217 -11.70 -10.37 3.83
CA ILE A 217 -11.00 -11.33 4.67
C ILE A 217 -9.55 -11.35 4.23
N ILE A 218 -8.65 -11.07 5.18
CA ILE A 218 -7.21 -11.22 5.01
C ILE A 218 -6.87 -12.66 5.35
N VAL A 219 -6.05 -13.26 4.49
CA VAL A 219 -5.58 -14.64 4.60
C VAL A 219 -4.06 -14.64 4.59
N VAL A 220 -3.47 -15.29 5.59
CA VAL A 220 -2.01 -15.38 5.75
C VAL A 220 -1.61 -16.83 5.88
N HIS A 221 -0.50 -17.20 5.25
CA HIS A 221 0.12 -18.50 5.45
C HIS A 221 1.63 -18.40 5.34
N ILE A 222 2.31 -19.36 5.96
CA ILE A 222 3.74 -19.60 5.82
C ILE A 222 4.02 -21.02 5.34
N GLY A 223 4.99 -21.18 4.44
CA GLY A 223 5.40 -22.48 3.89
C GLY A 223 6.87 -22.53 3.51
N SER A 224 7.41 -23.72 3.31
CA SER A 224 8.81 -23.94 2.89
C SER A 224 8.88 -24.93 1.72
N VAL A 225 10.07 -25.38 1.35
CA VAL A 225 10.22 -26.50 0.38
C VAL A 225 9.47 -27.78 0.81
N GLU A 226 9.16 -27.92 2.11
CA GLU A 226 8.52 -29.10 2.69
C GLU A 226 6.99 -29.06 2.66
N GLY A 227 6.40 -27.94 2.24
CA GLY A 227 4.96 -27.73 2.29
C GLY A 227 4.57 -26.51 3.12
N PHE A 228 3.27 -26.25 3.16
CA PHE A 228 2.66 -25.32 4.10
C PHE A 228 2.78 -25.85 5.53
N VAL A 229 3.01 -24.95 6.49
CA VAL A 229 3.09 -25.32 7.92
C VAL A 229 1.70 -25.70 8.43
N GLU A 230 1.54 -26.93 8.91
CA GLU A 230 0.26 -27.40 9.44
C GLU A 230 -0.25 -26.50 10.58
N GLY A 231 -1.54 -26.15 10.55
CA GLY A 231 -2.13 -25.20 11.49
C GLY A 231 -1.71 -23.74 11.27
N GLY A 232 -0.97 -23.45 10.20
CA GLY A 232 -0.43 -22.12 9.94
C GLY A 232 -1.30 -21.17 9.12
N LEU A 233 -2.46 -21.61 8.63
CA LEU A 233 -3.39 -20.73 7.92
C LEU A 233 -4.11 -19.81 8.92
N LEU A 234 -4.07 -18.51 8.65
CA LEU A 234 -4.80 -17.50 9.41
C LEU A 234 -5.79 -16.79 8.47
N CYS A 235 -7.06 -16.72 8.88
CA CYS A 235 -8.08 -15.89 8.22
C CYS A 235 -8.70 -14.91 9.23
N PHE A 236 -8.81 -13.62 8.89
CA PHE A 236 -9.49 -12.64 9.73
C PHE A 236 -10.12 -11.51 8.90
N GLU A 237 -11.17 -10.87 9.43
CA GLU A 237 -11.82 -9.73 8.77
C GLU A 237 -10.96 -8.45 8.86
N SER A 238 -10.89 -7.70 7.77
CA SER A 238 -10.26 -6.36 7.70
C SER A 238 -11.00 -5.35 8.59
N LYS A 239 -10.30 -4.36 9.19
CA LYS A 239 -10.96 -3.27 9.93
C LYS A 239 -11.79 -2.37 8.99
N ASN A 240 -13.01 -1.98 9.37
CA ASN A 240 -13.96 -1.29 8.47
C ASN A 240 -13.82 0.25 8.33
N ASP A 241 -12.80 0.90 8.91
CA ASP A 241 -12.87 2.36 9.17
C ASP A 241 -11.94 3.29 8.37
N THR A 242 -11.16 2.82 7.39
CA THR A 242 -10.30 3.72 6.58
C THR A 242 -10.19 3.31 5.12
N SER A 243 -10.16 4.27 4.21
CA SER A 243 -10.14 4.09 2.75
C SER A 243 -8.73 3.77 2.18
N ASN A 244 -7.95 2.96 2.90
CA ASN A 244 -6.57 2.67 2.54
C ASN A 244 -6.20 1.24 2.97
N TYR A 245 -6.07 0.37 1.97
CA TYR A 245 -5.76 -1.06 2.03
C TYR A 245 -4.75 -1.45 3.14
N HIS A 246 -3.73 -0.64 3.34
CA HIS A 246 -2.61 -0.95 4.24
C HIS A 246 -2.85 -0.62 5.73
N ASP A 247 -3.97 0.02 6.08
CA ASP A 247 -4.35 0.34 7.46
C ASP A 247 -5.33 -0.70 8.06
N HIS A 248 -5.66 -1.76 7.29
CA HIS A 248 -6.68 -2.76 7.65
C HIS A 248 -6.18 -3.99 8.41
N MET A 249 -4.87 -4.24 8.45
CA MET A 249 -4.33 -5.37 9.18
C MET A 249 -4.55 -5.17 10.68
N ASN A 250 -5.17 -6.14 11.35
CA ASN A 250 -5.17 -6.14 12.81
C ASN A 250 -3.80 -6.63 13.28
N GLU A 251 -2.88 -5.69 13.51
CA GLU A 251 -1.49 -5.97 13.88
C GLU A 251 -1.36 -6.94 15.06
N ASP A 252 -2.27 -6.86 16.02
CA ASP A 252 -2.32 -7.72 17.19
C ASP A 252 -2.69 -9.16 16.81
N ILE A 253 -3.72 -9.37 15.98
CA ILE A 253 -4.11 -10.71 15.49
C ILE A 253 -2.95 -11.37 14.74
N PHE A 254 -2.29 -10.61 13.85
CA PHE A 254 -1.12 -11.12 13.14
C PHE A 254 0.02 -11.46 14.09
N TYR A 255 0.31 -10.58 15.05
CA TYR A 255 1.39 -10.80 15.98
C TYR A 255 1.13 -12.02 16.87
N ASP A 256 -0.09 -12.20 17.39
CA ASP A 256 -0.46 -13.35 18.22
C ASP A 256 -0.35 -14.66 17.42
N TRP A 257 -0.85 -14.67 16.19
CA TRP A 257 -0.66 -15.81 15.27
C TRP A 257 0.84 -16.06 14.99
N PHE A 258 1.61 -15.01 14.76
CA PHE A 258 3.05 -15.12 14.48
C PHE A 258 3.80 -15.69 15.69
N CYS A 259 3.43 -15.32 16.92
CA CYS A 259 3.98 -15.95 18.13
C CYS A 259 3.62 -17.44 18.19
N GLY A 260 2.40 -17.81 17.81
CA GLY A 260 1.95 -19.20 17.75
C GLY A 260 2.64 -20.04 16.68
N ILE A 261 3.03 -19.43 15.55
CA ILE A 261 3.66 -20.16 14.45
C ILE A 261 5.16 -20.38 14.66
N LEU A 262 5.87 -19.45 15.31
CA LEU A 262 7.32 -19.52 15.47
C LEU A 262 7.82 -20.85 16.08
N PRO A 263 7.18 -21.42 17.13
CA PRO A 263 7.56 -22.73 17.68
C PRO A 263 7.39 -23.90 16.71
N LEU A 264 6.51 -23.78 15.70
CA LEU A 264 6.28 -24.84 14.70
C LEU A 264 7.33 -24.85 13.59
N LEU A 265 8.10 -23.78 13.46
CA LEU A 265 9.17 -23.67 12.46
C LEU A 265 10.46 -24.28 12.99
N LYS A 266 11.22 -24.94 12.11
CA LYS A 266 12.54 -25.51 12.45
C LYS A 266 13.45 -24.49 13.15
N GLU A 267 14.30 -24.99 14.04
CA GLU A 267 15.33 -24.18 14.71
C GLU A 267 16.30 -23.57 13.70
N ASN A 268 16.85 -22.40 14.04
CA ASN A 268 17.79 -21.67 13.18
C ASN A 268 17.30 -21.46 11.74
N SER A 269 15.98 -21.41 11.52
CA SER A 269 15.39 -21.18 10.20
C SER A 269 15.45 -19.71 9.78
N VAL A 270 15.06 -19.45 8.53
CA VAL A 270 14.92 -18.11 7.96
C VAL A 270 13.45 -17.88 7.61
N ILE A 271 12.92 -16.69 7.92
CA ILE A 271 11.58 -16.28 7.51
C ILE A 271 11.70 -15.14 6.50
N VAL A 272 11.20 -15.35 5.29
CA VAL A 272 11.11 -14.35 4.24
C VAL A 272 9.72 -13.72 4.28
N PHE A 273 9.66 -12.42 4.51
CA PHE A 273 8.43 -11.64 4.40
C PHE A 273 8.35 -10.95 3.04
N ASP A 274 7.12 -10.76 2.56
CA ASP A 274 6.87 -9.77 1.52
C ASP A 274 7.17 -8.32 2.00
N ASN A 275 7.01 -7.37 1.08
CA ASN A 275 7.31 -5.95 1.33
C ASN A 275 6.06 -5.07 1.53
N ALA A 276 4.94 -5.66 1.95
CA ALA A 276 3.71 -4.94 2.21
C ALA A 276 3.90 -3.87 3.31
N SER A 277 3.24 -2.73 3.15
CA SER A 277 3.44 -1.56 4.01
C SER A 277 2.90 -1.70 5.42
N HIS A 278 2.03 -2.65 5.73
CA HIS A 278 1.56 -2.89 7.11
C HIS A 278 2.59 -3.67 7.96
N TYR A 279 3.68 -4.15 7.35
CA TYR A 279 4.88 -4.51 8.09
C TYR A 279 5.82 -3.33 8.33
N LYS A 280 5.52 -2.15 7.75
CA LYS A 280 6.30 -0.94 7.91
C LYS A 280 5.72 -0.16 9.07
N VAL A 281 6.46 -0.12 10.18
CA VAL A 281 6.16 0.84 11.23
C VAL A 281 6.34 2.24 10.62
N LYS A 282 5.56 3.23 11.08
CA LYS A 282 6.03 4.62 11.07
C LYS A 282 7.23 4.71 12.00
N ASN A 283 8.37 4.24 11.53
CA ASN A 283 9.54 4.19 12.35
C ASN A 283 9.98 5.63 12.60
N HIS A 284 10.27 5.92 13.85
CA HIS A 284 10.94 7.14 14.28
C HIS A 284 12.43 7.02 13.91
N VAL A 285 12.71 6.77 12.62
CA VAL A 285 14.06 6.84 12.06
C VAL A 285 14.50 8.28 12.16
N PRO A 286 15.72 8.54 12.66
CA PRO A 286 16.21 9.89 12.73
C PRO A 286 16.21 10.53 11.34
N ASN A 287 15.46 11.60 11.20
CA ASN A 287 15.45 12.41 10.00
C ASN A 287 16.07 13.78 10.30
N THR A 288 16.14 14.65 9.30
CA THR A 288 16.77 15.96 9.45
C THR A 288 16.12 16.84 10.51
N SER A 289 14.91 16.55 11.01
CA SER A 289 14.27 17.25 12.13
C SER A 289 14.80 16.84 13.50
N TRP A 290 15.45 15.67 13.65
CA TRP A 290 15.91 15.16 14.93
C TRP A 290 17.12 15.91 15.48
N ASN A 291 17.21 16.09 16.79
CA ASN A 291 18.44 16.63 17.39
C ASN A 291 19.56 15.58 17.35
N LYS A 292 20.82 16.04 17.23
CA LYS A 292 22.01 15.18 17.07
C LYS A 292 22.15 14.14 18.18
N GLY A 293 21.84 14.50 19.43
CA GLY A 293 21.95 13.60 20.58
C GLY A 293 20.97 12.42 20.50
N CYS A 294 19.74 12.66 20.05
CA CYS A 294 18.76 11.60 19.81
C CYS A 294 19.19 10.66 18.68
N ILE A 295 19.85 11.18 17.63
CA ILE A 295 20.40 10.34 16.55
C ILE A 295 21.49 9.41 17.10
N LEU A 296 22.41 9.95 17.91
CA LEU A 296 23.49 9.16 18.53
C LEU A 296 22.94 8.10 19.48
N LYS A 297 21.99 8.43 20.35
CA LYS A 297 21.30 7.46 21.22
C LYS A 297 20.59 6.37 20.41
N TRP A 298 20.01 6.73 19.26
CA TRP A 298 19.39 5.76 18.38
C TRP A 298 20.42 4.78 17.81
N PHE A 299 21.61 5.24 17.39
CA PHE A 299 22.71 4.37 16.96
C PHE A 299 23.27 3.50 18.11
N GLU A 300 23.44 4.06 19.31
CA GLU A 300 23.88 3.32 20.49
C GLU A 300 22.92 2.17 20.84
N GLY A 301 21.61 2.43 20.75
CA GLY A 301 20.57 1.40 20.90
C GLY A 301 20.61 0.30 19.83
N LYS A 302 21.34 0.51 18.73
CA LYS A 302 21.63 -0.48 17.68
C LYS A 302 23.04 -1.09 17.80
N GLY A 303 23.75 -0.82 18.89
CA GLY A 303 25.11 -1.30 19.11
C GLY A 303 26.17 -0.60 18.27
N ILE A 304 25.81 0.49 17.57
CA ILE A 304 26.73 1.27 16.73
C ILE A 304 27.22 2.47 17.53
N LYS A 305 28.52 2.49 17.83
CA LYS A 305 29.19 3.64 18.44
C LYS A 305 30.10 4.31 17.41
N PHE A 306 30.19 5.62 17.49
CA PHE A 306 31.10 6.39 16.65
C PHE A 306 32.23 6.93 17.51
N ASP A 307 33.45 6.47 17.21
CA ASP A 307 34.66 6.87 17.96
C ASP A 307 35.10 8.31 17.62
N THR A 308 34.63 8.85 16.50
CA THR A 308 34.94 10.21 16.04
C THR A 308 33.70 11.11 16.09
N PRO A 309 33.83 12.40 16.47
CA PRO A 309 32.73 13.34 16.46
C PRO A 309 32.17 13.57 15.03
N LEU A 310 30.96 13.07 14.75
CA LEU A 310 30.28 13.28 13.47
C LEU A 310 29.35 14.50 13.49
N LYS A 311 29.24 15.24 12.37
CA LYS A 311 28.20 16.28 12.21
C LYS A 311 26.82 15.64 12.03
N LYS A 312 25.74 16.38 12.34
CA LYS A 312 24.35 15.89 12.18
C LYS A 312 24.06 15.42 10.73
N VAL A 313 24.57 16.13 9.72
CA VAL A 313 24.44 15.72 8.31
C VAL A 313 25.08 14.36 8.05
N GLN A 314 26.29 14.13 8.55
CA GLN A 314 26.99 12.84 8.39
C GLN A 314 26.28 11.72 9.15
N LEU A 315 25.70 12.02 10.32
CA LEU A 315 24.87 11.07 11.03
C LEU A 315 23.60 10.73 10.24
N ILE A 316 22.96 11.70 9.59
CA ILE A 316 21.78 11.46 8.73
C ILE A 316 22.16 10.66 7.48
N GLU A 317 23.33 10.92 6.89
CA GLU A 317 23.88 10.14 5.79
C GLU A 317 24.08 8.68 6.21
N LYS A 318 24.74 8.45 7.35
CA LYS A 318 24.87 7.12 7.94
C LYS A 318 23.53 6.47 8.27
N VAL A 319 22.57 7.24 8.79
CA VAL A 319 21.20 6.74 9.01
C VAL A 319 20.63 6.26 7.69
N ASN A 320 20.77 7.02 6.59
CA ASN A 320 20.28 6.62 5.27
C ASN A 320 20.98 5.37 4.72
N GLU A 321 22.29 5.23 4.93
CA GLU A 321 23.08 4.04 4.55
C GLU A 321 22.52 2.77 5.20
N ILE A 322 22.21 2.84 6.49
CA ILE A 322 21.69 1.70 7.25
C ILE A 322 20.17 1.67 7.30
N ARG A 323 19.49 2.69 6.77
CA ARG A 323 18.03 2.83 6.87
C ARG A 323 17.37 1.62 6.24
N ILE A 324 17.91 1.11 5.13
CA ILE A 324 17.42 -0.09 4.47
C ILE A 324 17.56 -1.33 5.37
N ILE A 325 18.54 -1.34 6.29
CA ILE A 325 18.83 -2.44 7.22
C ILE A 325 17.98 -2.34 8.50
N PHE A 326 17.68 -1.13 8.97
CA PHE A 326 16.92 -0.88 10.21
C PHE A 326 15.47 -0.40 9.96
N ASP A 327 15.07 -0.24 8.69
CA ASP A 327 13.70 0.01 8.30
C ASP A 327 12.88 -1.23 8.64
N ASN A 328 12.13 -1.07 9.73
CA ASN A 328 10.86 -1.69 10.01
C ASN A 328 10.89 -3.16 10.35
N TYR A 329 11.08 -3.38 11.64
CA TYR A 329 10.58 -4.55 12.30
C TYR A 329 9.49 -4.15 13.29
N LYS A 330 8.27 -4.54 12.92
CA LYS A 330 7.15 -4.81 13.83
C LYS A 330 7.64 -5.73 14.95
N ARG A 331 6.95 -5.72 16.09
CA ARG A 331 7.16 -6.65 17.22
C ARG A 331 7.46 -8.09 16.77
N SER A 332 6.83 -8.54 15.67
CA SER A 332 7.03 -9.85 15.04
C SER A 332 8.47 -10.20 14.68
N VAL A 333 9.29 -9.29 14.15
CA VAL A 333 10.65 -9.71 13.77
C VAL A 333 11.60 -9.73 14.95
N GLN A 334 11.40 -8.86 15.94
CA GLN A 334 12.08 -9.05 17.22
C GLN A 334 11.71 -10.40 17.82
N GLU A 335 10.44 -10.81 17.70
CA GLU A 335 9.97 -12.13 18.13
C GLU A 335 10.67 -13.28 17.39
N ALA A 336 10.82 -13.18 16.07
CA ALA A 336 11.54 -14.16 15.27
C ALA A 336 13.00 -14.31 15.73
N ILE A 337 13.68 -13.18 15.98
CA ILE A 337 15.06 -13.16 16.48
C ILE A 337 15.14 -13.80 17.88
N ASN A 338 14.19 -13.49 18.77
CA ASN A 338 14.12 -14.12 20.10
C ASN A 338 13.95 -15.64 20.03
N HIS A 339 13.33 -16.14 18.95
CA HIS A 339 13.17 -17.56 18.65
C HIS A 339 14.33 -18.14 17.80
N ASN A 340 15.48 -17.46 17.76
CA ASN A 340 16.67 -17.83 16.98
C ASN A 340 16.36 -18.05 15.48
N LYS A 341 15.59 -17.16 14.88
CA LYS A 341 15.27 -17.20 13.44
C LYS A 341 15.76 -15.94 12.75
N ALA A 342 16.38 -16.12 11.58
CA ALA A 342 16.76 -14.98 10.74
C ALA A 342 15.54 -14.48 9.95
N VAL A 343 15.57 -13.20 9.58
CA VAL A 343 14.49 -12.59 8.81
C VAL A 343 15.04 -11.91 7.56
N LEU A 344 14.39 -12.17 6.43
CA LEU A 344 14.62 -11.53 5.15
C LEU A 344 13.36 -10.83 4.64
N ARG A 345 13.56 -9.84 3.76
CA ARG A 345 12.51 -9.05 3.14
C ARG A 345 12.71 -9.01 1.65
N LEU A 346 11.66 -9.32 0.91
CA LEU A 346 11.68 -9.19 -0.54
C LEU A 346 11.92 -7.73 -0.96
N PRO A 347 12.75 -7.48 -1.98
CA PRO A 347 12.80 -6.18 -2.63
C PRO A 347 11.39 -5.80 -3.16
N PRO A 348 11.00 -4.51 -3.13
CA PRO A 348 9.69 -4.09 -3.64
C PRO A 348 9.48 -4.54 -5.08
N TYR A 349 8.26 -5.00 -5.41
CA TYR A 349 7.88 -5.45 -6.76
C TYR A 349 8.67 -6.64 -7.32
N HIS A 350 9.29 -7.45 -6.47
CA HIS A 350 9.99 -8.68 -6.84
C HIS A 350 9.27 -9.93 -6.32
N CYS A 351 7.96 -10.05 -6.57
CA CYS A 351 7.15 -11.16 -6.06
C CYS A 351 7.62 -12.53 -6.56
N GLN A 352 8.38 -12.60 -7.67
CA GLN A 352 8.92 -13.85 -8.21
C GLN A 352 10.10 -14.42 -7.42
N LEU A 353 10.58 -13.67 -6.43
CA LEU A 353 11.48 -14.18 -5.40
C LEU A 353 10.73 -14.88 -4.24
N SER A 354 9.38 -14.87 -4.27
CA SER A 354 8.52 -15.64 -3.37
C SER A 354 7.88 -16.81 -4.13
N PRO A 355 8.02 -18.06 -3.64
CA PRO A 355 7.28 -19.19 -4.17
C PRO A 355 5.80 -19.18 -3.76
N MET A 356 5.43 -18.40 -2.72
CA MET A 356 4.07 -18.39 -2.20
C MET A 356 3.07 -17.76 -3.17
N GLN A 357 3.51 -16.87 -4.06
CA GLN A 357 2.65 -16.34 -5.12
C GLN A 357 2.02 -17.46 -5.97
N LEU A 358 2.83 -18.42 -6.44
CA LEU A 358 2.36 -19.54 -7.25
C LEU A 358 1.51 -20.51 -6.42
N ALA A 359 1.85 -20.71 -5.15
CA ALA A 359 1.04 -21.50 -4.23
C ALA A 359 -0.35 -20.87 -4.02
N TRP A 360 -0.41 -19.57 -3.81
CA TRP A 360 -1.67 -18.83 -3.66
C TRP A 360 -2.53 -18.88 -4.92
N GLU A 361 -1.94 -18.87 -6.13
CA GLU A 361 -2.72 -19.04 -7.37
C GLU A 361 -3.54 -20.34 -7.36
N VAL A 362 -2.98 -21.44 -6.86
CA VAL A 362 -3.70 -22.73 -6.74
C VAL A 362 -4.87 -22.62 -5.76
N VAL A 363 -4.61 -22.07 -4.57
CA VAL A 363 -5.63 -21.88 -3.51
C VAL A 363 -6.74 -20.96 -3.98
N ILE A 364 -6.38 -19.83 -4.60
CA ILE A 364 -7.32 -18.84 -5.13
C ILE A 364 -8.18 -19.45 -6.24
N ASN A 365 -7.59 -20.23 -7.14
CA ASN A 365 -8.34 -20.91 -8.20
C ASN A 365 -9.35 -21.92 -7.63
N HIS A 366 -8.97 -22.65 -6.58
CA HIS A 366 -9.89 -23.52 -5.85
C HIS A 366 -11.09 -22.75 -5.28
N VAL A 367 -10.81 -21.66 -4.56
CA VAL A 367 -11.85 -20.78 -3.97
C VAL A 367 -12.79 -20.26 -5.06
N LYS A 368 -12.26 -19.81 -6.20
CA LYS A 368 -13.04 -19.30 -7.35
C LYS A 368 -13.96 -20.36 -7.95
N ILE A 369 -13.46 -21.58 -8.16
CA ILE A 369 -14.23 -22.69 -8.74
C ILE A 369 -15.39 -23.09 -7.81
N LYS A 370 -15.15 -23.11 -6.50
CA LYS A 370 -16.17 -23.46 -5.50
C LYS A 370 -17.22 -22.36 -5.29
N ASN A 371 -17.01 -21.16 -5.85
CA ASN A 371 -17.96 -20.05 -5.90
C ASN A 371 -18.61 -19.76 -4.54
N CYS A 372 -17.77 -19.55 -3.51
CA CYS A 372 -18.23 -19.31 -2.15
C CYS A 372 -19.13 -18.08 -2.09
N THR A 373 -20.43 -18.30 -1.90
CA THR A 373 -21.42 -17.23 -1.68
C THR A 373 -21.54 -16.86 -0.20
N SER A 374 -20.89 -17.63 0.69
CA SER A 374 -20.95 -17.38 2.13
C SER A 374 -20.14 -16.15 2.52
N SER A 375 -20.71 -15.36 3.43
CA SER A 375 -20.04 -14.24 4.09
C SER A 375 -19.58 -14.60 5.51
N LYS A 376 -19.65 -15.88 5.91
CA LYS A 376 -19.20 -16.35 7.22
C LYS A 376 -17.72 -16.69 7.18
N LEU A 377 -16.97 -16.22 8.18
CA LEU A 377 -15.53 -16.42 8.27
C LEU A 377 -15.14 -17.91 8.32
N ASP A 378 -15.88 -18.74 9.06
CA ASP A 378 -15.59 -20.16 9.20
C ASP A 378 -15.70 -20.92 7.87
N ASP A 379 -16.75 -20.64 7.08
CA ASP A 379 -16.93 -21.25 5.76
C ASP A 379 -15.80 -20.86 4.81
N VAL A 380 -15.37 -19.59 4.87
CA VAL A 380 -14.24 -19.08 4.08
C VAL A 380 -12.95 -19.75 4.55
N HIS A 381 -12.70 -19.81 5.86
CA HIS A 381 -11.52 -20.44 6.43
C HIS A 381 -11.41 -21.92 6.05
N GLN A 382 -12.52 -22.68 6.09
CA GLN A 382 -12.54 -24.07 5.65
C GLN A 382 -12.20 -24.20 4.16
N LEU A 383 -12.75 -23.32 3.33
CA LEU A 383 -12.49 -23.34 1.89
C LEU A 383 -11.02 -23.04 1.54
N PHE A 384 -10.39 -22.10 2.26
CA PHE A 384 -8.95 -21.86 2.12
C PHE A 384 -8.12 -23.05 2.61
N ASN A 385 -8.50 -23.67 3.74
CA ASN A 385 -7.83 -24.89 4.22
C ASN A 385 -7.89 -26.02 3.16
N ASP A 386 -9.04 -26.20 2.51
CA ASP A 386 -9.19 -27.20 1.46
C ASP A 386 -8.35 -26.85 0.22
N GLY A 387 -8.27 -25.57 -0.15
CA GLY A 387 -7.38 -25.11 -1.22
C GLY A 387 -5.89 -25.28 -0.90
N VAL A 388 -5.48 -25.01 0.34
CA VAL A 388 -4.10 -25.19 0.83
C VAL A 388 -3.66 -26.65 0.71
N LYS A 389 -4.56 -27.60 1.02
CA LYS A 389 -4.28 -29.05 0.87
C LYS A 389 -4.04 -29.49 -0.58
N LEU A 390 -4.47 -28.70 -1.57
CA LEU A 390 -4.18 -29.00 -2.98
C LEU A 390 -2.76 -28.63 -3.38
N VAL A 391 -2.08 -27.79 -2.61
CA VAL A 391 -0.68 -27.44 -2.85
C VAL A 391 0.19 -28.51 -2.21
N THR A 392 0.65 -29.48 -3.03
CA THR A 392 1.50 -30.56 -2.54
C THR A 392 2.91 -30.08 -2.25
N THR A 393 3.66 -30.85 -1.46
CA THR A 393 5.08 -30.59 -1.19
C THR A 393 5.90 -30.54 -2.48
N GLU A 394 5.61 -31.40 -3.47
CA GLU A 394 6.30 -31.39 -4.77
C GLU A 394 6.04 -30.09 -5.56
N MET A 395 4.80 -29.60 -5.54
CA MET A 395 4.45 -28.32 -6.18
C MET A 395 5.23 -27.18 -5.53
N LEU A 396 5.22 -27.11 -4.20
CA LEU A 396 5.89 -26.05 -3.45
C LEU A 396 7.41 -26.10 -3.65
N ALA A 397 8.00 -27.29 -3.68
CA ALA A 397 9.41 -27.47 -4.03
C ALA A 397 9.73 -26.99 -5.45
N GLY A 398 8.85 -27.28 -6.42
CA GLY A 398 8.95 -26.75 -7.78
C GLY A 398 8.88 -25.21 -7.84
N TYR A 399 8.03 -24.59 -7.04
CA TYR A 399 7.93 -23.12 -6.94
C TYR A 399 9.15 -22.49 -6.29
N VAL A 400 9.72 -23.14 -5.26
CA VAL A 400 11.00 -22.73 -4.65
C VAL A 400 12.12 -22.79 -5.69
N ASN A 401 12.23 -23.88 -6.46
CA ASN A 401 13.22 -24.00 -7.53
C ASN A 401 13.06 -22.92 -8.62
N SER A 402 11.81 -22.57 -8.95
CA SER A 402 11.51 -21.48 -9.89
C SER A 402 11.97 -20.13 -9.34
N SER A 403 11.81 -19.88 -8.04
CA SER A 403 12.28 -18.67 -7.37
C SER A 403 13.81 -18.60 -7.36
N ILE A 404 14.49 -19.71 -7.09
CA ILE A 404 15.97 -19.81 -7.16
C ILE A 404 16.48 -19.50 -8.58
N ALA A 405 15.88 -20.09 -9.61
CA ALA A 405 16.24 -19.77 -10.99
C ALA A 405 16.02 -18.28 -11.33
N TYR A 406 15.01 -17.64 -10.71
CA TYR A 406 14.76 -16.22 -10.87
C TYR A 406 15.81 -15.35 -10.15
N GLU A 407 16.35 -15.79 -9.01
CA GLU A 407 17.49 -15.13 -8.36
C GLU A 407 18.71 -15.05 -9.30
N ASP A 408 19.04 -16.16 -9.99
CA ASP A 408 20.15 -16.19 -10.95
C ASP A 408 19.92 -15.25 -12.13
N LYS A 409 18.68 -15.20 -12.62
CA LYS A 409 18.28 -14.27 -13.68
C LYS A 409 18.47 -12.81 -13.26
N LEU A 410 18.08 -12.46 -12.03
CA LEU A 410 18.24 -11.12 -11.47
C LEU A 410 19.71 -10.78 -11.18
N TRP A 411 20.48 -11.75 -10.71
CA TRP A 411 21.92 -11.58 -10.50
C TRP A 411 22.64 -11.21 -11.80
N ASN A 412 22.31 -11.92 -12.88
CA ASN A 412 22.86 -11.67 -14.21
C ASN A 412 22.34 -10.37 -14.82
N LEU A 413 21.07 -10.02 -14.58
CA LEU A 413 20.48 -8.76 -15.00
C LEU A 413 21.31 -7.57 -14.49
N ASP A 414 21.71 -7.59 -13.21
CA ASP A 414 22.49 -6.50 -12.60
C ASP A 414 23.87 -6.38 -13.25
N ILE A 415 24.55 -7.49 -13.52
CA ILE A 415 25.84 -7.53 -14.21
C ILE A 415 25.73 -6.98 -15.63
N ILE A 416 24.71 -7.41 -16.38
CA ILE A 416 24.49 -6.95 -17.77
C ILE A 416 24.17 -5.46 -17.79
N THR A 417 23.30 -5.00 -16.88
CA THR A 417 22.90 -3.59 -16.81
C THR A 417 24.11 -2.71 -16.50
N ASP A 418 24.92 -3.07 -15.51
CA ASP A 418 26.13 -2.33 -15.15
C ASP A 418 27.14 -2.31 -16.30
N SER A 419 27.39 -3.46 -16.94
CA SER A 419 28.28 -3.57 -18.10
C SER A 419 27.85 -2.67 -19.26
N ILE A 420 26.56 -2.68 -19.65
CA ILE A 420 26.05 -1.85 -20.77
C ILE A 420 26.09 -0.35 -20.42
N LEU A 421 25.84 0.01 -19.16
CA LEU A 421 25.92 1.41 -18.74
C LEU A 421 27.36 1.93 -18.74
N ASN A 422 28.31 1.07 -18.39
CA ASN A 422 29.73 1.40 -18.22
C ASN A 422 30.61 0.99 -19.42
N SER A 423 30.06 0.36 -20.47
CA SER A 423 30.81 -0.03 -21.66
C SER A 423 31.18 1.20 -22.50
N MET A 424 32.24 1.91 -22.08
CA MET A 424 33.33 2.53 -22.86
C MET A 424 34.19 3.42 -21.94
N ILE A 425 35.22 2.82 -21.33
CA ILE A 425 36.46 3.50 -20.92
C ILE A 425 37.65 2.69 -21.45
N TYR A 426 37.67 2.35 -22.74
CA TYR A 426 38.89 1.92 -23.43
C TYR A 426 38.69 2.10 -24.94
N GLN A 427 38.83 3.32 -25.43
CA GLN A 427 39.30 3.62 -26.78
C GLN A 427 40.23 4.82 -26.72
#